data_AF-A0A527YJ42-F1
#
_entry.id   AF-A0A527YJ42-F1
#
_cell.length_a   1.000
_cell.length_b   1.000
_cell.length_c   1.000
_cell.angle_alpha   90.00
_cell.angle_beta   90.00
_cell.angle_gamma   90.00
#
_symmetry.space_group_name_H-M   'P 1'
#
loop_
_entity.id
_entity.type
_entity.pdbx_description
1 polymer ?
#
loop_
_entity_poly.entity_id
_entity_poly.type
_entity_poly.pdbx_seq_one_letter_code
_entity_poly.pdbx_strand_id
1 'polypeptide(L)'
;NGIAGDLGGGSLELVDVDGEAIGDGITLPLGGLRLQDMAKNSLAQAAKIARDELAKARLLKGGQGRPFYAVGGTWRNLARLY
;
A
#
# COMPACT_ATOMS: atom_id res chain seq x y z
N ASN A 1 -10.61 12.66 -5.32
CA ASN A 1 -9.53 13.31 -4.58
C ASN A 1 -9.19 12.43 -3.38
N GLY A 2 -8.08 11.70 -3.42
CA GLY A 2 -7.67 10.73 -2.40
C GLY A 2 -6.34 10.06 -2.74
N ILE A 3 -6.04 8.94 -2.09
CA ILE A 3 -4.82 8.15 -2.37
C ILE A 3 -5.22 6.87 -3.08
N ALA A 4 -4.61 6.58 -4.22
CA ALA A 4 -4.71 5.26 -4.84
C ALA A 4 -3.54 4.38 -4.38
N GLY A 5 -3.85 3.12 -4.04
CA GLY A 5 -2.86 2.14 -3.61
C GLY A 5 -3.01 0.83 -4.37
N ASP A 6 -2.02 0.48 -5.20
CA ASP A 6 -1.98 -0.78 -5.92
C ASP A 6 -1.12 -1.80 -5.17
N LEU A 7 -1.72 -2.90 -4.72
CA LEU A 7 -1.00 -3.96 -4.00
C LEU A 7 -0.81 -5.19 -4.88
N GLY A 8 0.43 -5.37 -5.33
CA GLY A 8 0.90 -6.53 -6.07
C GLY A 8 1.59 -7.59 -5.19
N GLY A 9 2.23 -8.56 -5.84
CA GLY A 9 3.05 -9.56 -5.16
C GLY A 9 4.41 -9.05 -4.72
N GLY A 10 5.02 -8.12 -5.47
CA GLY A 10 6.36 -7.60 -5.22
C GLY A 10 6.43 -6.24 -4.55
N SER A 11 5.40 -5.41 -4.68
CA SER A 11 5.39 -4.02 -4.19
C SER A 11 3.98 -3.52 -3.85
N LEU A 12 3.96 -2.37 -3.19
CA LEU A 12 2.81 -1.50 -2.99
C LEU A 12 3.14 -0.15 -3.60
N GLU A 13 2.37 0.28 -4.58
CA GLU A 13 2.43 1.62 -5.14
C GLU A 13 1.42 2.51 -4.43
N LEU A 14 1.79 3.75 -4.11
CA LEU A 14 0.91 4.77 -3.53
C LEU A 14 1.02 6.05 -4.33
N VAL A 15 -0.11 6.63 -4.73
CA VAL A 15 -0.14 7.87 -5.51
C VAL A 15 -1.26 8.79 -5.02
N ASP A 16 -0.94 10.08 -4.92
CA ASP A 16 -1.94 11.12 -4.65
C ASP A 16 -2.76 11.42 -5.92
N VAL A 17 -4.08 11.50 -5.77
CA VAL A 17 -5.00 11.73 -6.89
C VAL A 17 -5.94 12.87 -6.55
N ASP A 18 -6.01 13.88 -7.42
CA ASP A 18 -6.95 14.99 -7.32
C ASP A 18 -7.65 15.27 -8.66
N GLY A 19 -8.82 14.67 -8.86
CA GLY A 19 -9.54 14.75 -10.13
C GLY A 19 -8.74 14.08 -11.25
N GLU A 20 -8.37 14.85 -12.26
CA GLU A 20 -7.51 14.42 -13.36
C GLU A 20 -6.01 14.63 -13.06
N ALA A 21 -5.67 15.28 -11.94
CA ALA A 21 -4.29 15.51 -11.55
C ALA A 21 -3.73 14.31 -10.77
N ILE A 22 -2.53 13.88 -11.15
CA ILE A 22 -1.74 12.88 -10.47
C ILE A 22 -0.61 13.60 -9.74
N GLY A 23 -0.56 13.44 -8.42
CA GLY A 23 0.48 14.01 -7.56
C GLY A 23 1.67 13.06 -7.38
N ASP A 24 2.35 13.21 -6.25
CA ASP A 24 3.52 12.39 -5.93
C ASP A 24 3.16 10.91 -5.80
N GLY A 25 4.02 10.07 -6.38
CA GLY A 25 3.95 8.62 -6.29
C GLY A 25 5.17 8.03 -5.58
N ILE A 26 4.97 6.93 -4.85
CA ILE A 26 6.06 6.13 -4.28
C ILE A 26 5.79 4.65 -4.48
N THR A 27 6.87 3.87 -4.46
CA THR A 27 6.83 2.41 -4.43
C THR A 27 7.45 1.93 -3.13
N LEU A 28 6.75 1.05 -2.42
CA LEU A 28 7.20 0.40 -1.20
C LEU A 28 7.41 -1.10 -1.46
N PRO A 29 8.38 -1.75 -0.78
CA PRO A 29 8.64 -3.18 -0.93
C PRO A 29 7.61 -4.03 -0.14
N LEU A 30 6.33 -3.67 -0.20
CA LEU A 30 5.26 -4.25 0.63
C LEU A 30 4.28 -5.14 -0.15
N GLY A 31 4.70 -5.67 -1.31
CA GLY A 31 3.91 -6.68 -2.00
C GLY A 31 3.78 -7.96 -1.17
N GLY A 32 2.67 -8.68 -1.30
CA GLY A 32 2.34 -9.80 -0.41
C GLY A 32 3.41 -10.90 -0.37
N LEU A 33 3.95 -11.30 -1.53
CA LEU A 33 4.99 -12.33 -1.62
C LEU A 33 6.33 -11.81 -1.11
N ARG A 34 6.68 -10.57 -1.44
CA ARG A 34 7.93 -9.94 -0.98
C ARG A 34 7.94 -9.76 0.54
N LEU A 35 6.82 -9.31 1.11
CA LEU A 35 6.69 -9.11 2.55
C LEU A 35 6.77 -10.45 3.29
N GLN A 36 6.15 -11.51 2.76
CA GLN A 36 6.22 -12.85 3.31
C GLN A 36 7.67 -13.37 3.39
N ASP A 37 8.45 -13.17 2.31
CA ASP A 37 9.86 -13.55 2.24
C ASP A 37 10.73 -12.74 3.22
N MET A 38 10.61 -11.41 3.20
CA MET A 38 11.33 -10.52 4.12
C MET A 38 11.03 -10.80 5.60
N ALA A 39 9.80 -11.21 5.89
CA ALA A 39 9.34 -11.55 7.23
C ALA A 39 9.59 -13.00 7.63
N LYS A 40 10.16 -13.84 6.74
CA LYS A 40 10.38 -15.28 6.99
C LYS A 40 9.13 -15.98 7.56
N ASN A 41 7.96 -15.69 6.99
CA ASN A 41 6.64 -16.16 7.44
C ASN A 41 6.20 -15.71 8.86
N SER A 42 6.92 -14.80 9.52
CA SER A 42 6.52 -14.25 10.83
C SER A 42 5.58 -13.06 10.67
N LEU A 43 4.33 -13.20 11.13
CA LEU A 43 3.35 -12.10 11.10
C LEU A 43 3.80 -10.89 11.94
N ALA A 44 4.45 -11.13 13.08
CA ALA A 44 4.97 -10.05 13.92
C ALA A 44 6.06 -9.25 13.18
N GLN A 45 6.93 -9.94 12.45
CA GLN A 45 7.97 -9.31 11.64
C GLN A 45 7.39 -8.58 10.43
N ALA A 46 6.41 -9.19 9.73
CA ALA A 46 5.71 -8.57 8.62
C ALA A 46 5.03 -7.26 9.04
N ALA A 47 4.34 -7.26 10.19
CA ALA A 47 3.71 -6.06 10.74
C ALA A 47 4.72 -4.97 11.09
N LYS A 48 5.90 -5.34 11.61
CA LYS A 48 6.99 -4.39 11.88
C LYS A 48 7.52 -3.78 10.58
N ILE A 49 7.85 -4.61 9.60
CA ILE A 49 8.36 -4.16 8.29
C ILE A 49 7.35 -3.22 7.61
N ALA A 50 6.07 -3.61 7.58
CA ALA A 50 5.02 -2.79 6.99
C ALA A 50 4.93 -1.41 7.65
N ARG A 51 4.97 -1.33 8.98
CA ARG A 51 5.00 -0.04 9.70
C ARG A 51 6.23 0.80 9.36
N ASP A 52 7.40 0.18 9.34
CA ASP A 52 8.66 0.88 9.07
C ASP A 52 8.72 1.44 7.64
N GLU A 53 8.22 0.69 6.65
CA GLU A 53 8.16 1.16 5.26
C GLU A 53 7.06 2.19 5.04
N LEU A 54 5.87 2.02 5.62
CA LEU A 54 4.79 3.00 5.53
C LEU A 54 5.15 4.33 6.20
N ALA A 55 6.00 4.33 7.23
CA ALA A 55 6.48 5.56 7.86
C ALA A 55 7.29 6.45 6.89
N LYS A 56 7.87 5.87 5.83
CA LYS A 56 8.60 6.60 4.77
C LYS A 56 7.66 7.29 3.78
N ALA A 57 6.39 6.86 3.72
CA ALA A 57 5.39 7.37 2.80
C ALA A 57 4.80 8.71 3.25
N ARG A 58 5.56 9.79 3.08
CA ARG A 58 5.15 11.15 3.49
C ARG A 58 3.80 11.58 2.88
N LEU A 59 3.50 11.16 1.66
CA LEU A 59 2.25 11.46 0.96
C LEU A 59 1.00 11.02 1.73
N LEU A 60 1.10 9.96 2.56
CA LEU A 60 -0.04 9.46 3.34
C LEU A 60 -0.53 10.48 4.37
N LYS A 61 0.33 11.39 4.85
CA LYS A 61 -0.10 12.47 5.75
C LYS A 61 -1.07 13.43 5.07
N GLY A 62 -0.88 13.71 3.79
CA GLY A 62 -1.79 14.53 2.98
C GLY A 62 -3.09 13.81 2.60
N GLY A 63 -3.15 12.49 2.77
CA GLY A 63 -4.31 11.65 2.50
C GLY A 63 -5.33 11.56 3.64
N GLN A 64 -5.05 12.11 4.82
CA GLN A 64 -5.92 11.94 5.99
C GLN A 64 -7.33 12.49 5.74
N GLY A 65 -8.36 11.68 6.02
CA GLY A 65 -9.76 12.04 5.81
C GLY A 65 -10.23 11.96 4.35
N ARG A 66 -9.35 11.59 3.41
CA ARG A 66 -9.67 11.39 2.00
C ARG A 66 -9.84 9.89 1.69
N PRO A 67 -10.61 9.53 0.65
CA PRO A 67 -10.77 8.14 0.22
C PRO A 67 -9.43 7.45 -0.10
N PHE A 68 -9.36 6.17 0.23
CA PHE A 68 -8.31 5.27 -0.24
C PHE A 68 -8.87 4.36 -1.34
N TYR A 69 -8.33 4.47 -2.55
CA TYR A 69 -8.71 3.65 -3.70
C TYR A 69 -7.83 2.40 -3.73
N ALA A 70 -8.38 1.28 -3.27
CA ALA A 70 -7.68 0.00 -3.25
C ALA A 70 -7.68 -0.67 -4.64
N VAL A 71 -6.51 -0.70 -5.28
CA VAL A 71 -6.28 -1.30 -6.61
C VAL A 71 -5.44 -2.58 -6.50
N GLY A 72 -5.61 -3.51 -7.44
CA GLY A 72 -4.78 -4.71 -7.52
C GLY A 72 -5.46 -5.99 -7.03
N GLY A 73 -4.86 -7.12 -7.42
CA GLY A 73 -5.43 -8.46 -7.21
C GLY A 73 -5.54 -8.84 -5.73
N THR A 74 -4.57 -8.44 -4.91
CA THR A 74 -4.57 -8.73 -3.48
C THR A 74 -5.77 -8.10 -2.78
N TRP A 75 -6.04 -6.82 -3.05
CA TRP A 75 -7.21 -6.15 -2.49
C TRP A 75 -8.53 -6.72 -3.00
N ARG A 76 -8.63 -7.04 -4.29
CA ARG A 76 -9.83 -7.69 -4.82
C ARG A 76 -10.09 -9.05 -4.18
N ASN A 77 -9.04 -9.85 -3.96
CA ASN A 77 -9.18 -11.14 -3.28
C ASN A 77 -9.63 -10.96 -1.83
N LEU A 78 -9.07 -9.97 -1.12
CA LEU A 78 -9.52 -9.63 0.23
C LEU A 78 -11.00 -9.21 0.24
N ALA A 79 -11.41 -8.34 -0.69
CA ALA A 79 -12.79 -7.87 -0.78
C ALA A 79 -13.80 -8.96 -1.16
N ARG A 80 -13.38 -10.06 -1.80
CA ARG A 80 -14.27 -11.21 -2.12
C ARG A 80 -14.48 -12.16 -0.94
N LEU A 81 -13.64 -12.06 0.10
CA LEU A 81 -13.76 -12.88 1.31
C LEU A 81 -14.74 -12.29 2.33
N TYR A 82 -15.16 -11.04 2.12
CA TYR A 82 -16.14 -10.30 2.92
C TYR A 82 -17.34 -9.92 2.07
#